data_AF-A0A967KWV6-F1
#
_entry.id   AF-A0A967KWV6-F1
#
_cell.length_a   1.000
_cell.length_b   1.000
_cell.length_c   1.000
_cell.angle_alpha   90.00
_cell.angle_beta   90.00
_cell.angle_gamma   90.00
#
_symmetry.space_group_name_H-M   'P 1'
#
loop_
_entity.id
_entity.type
_entity.pdbx_description
1 polymer ?
#
loop_
_entity_poly.entity_id
_entity_poly.type
_entity_poly.pdbx_seq_one_letter_code
_entity_poly.pdbx_strand_id
1 'polypeptide(L)'
;TGTFVTLYRYDKSAPWKFTDGIDYTFSSGPPVTIPAYGYVMVVKDITAFTAKYGSMPPGVQVLIDYTGMLSNAGERLQIGMPGDVDELGVRQYIRIDRVTYSDGLHPENCPGGVDLWPMAADGLGKSLSRKVSSGYGNDVANWQASTPSPGVANP
;
A
#
# COMPACT_ATOMS: atom_id res chain seq x y z
N THR A 1 -11.92 19.08 -3.80
CA THR A 1 -10.56 19.43 -4.24
C THR A 1 -9.59 18.52 -3.51
N GLY A 2 -8.69 17.84 -4.23
CA GLY A 2 -7.64 17.06 -3.58
C GLY A 2 -6.57 17.98 -3.00
N THR A 3 -6.08 17.67 -1.80
CA THR A 3 -4.89 18.31 -1.23
C THR A 3 -3.71 17.36 -1.37
N PHE A 4 -2.50 17.90 -1.47
CA PHE A 4 -1.31 17.08 -1.32
C PHE A 4 -1.24 16.49 0.10
N VAL A 5 -0.54 15.37 0.26
CA VAL A 5 -0.32 14.71 1.55
C VAL A 5 1.17 14.55 1.74
N THR A 6 1.72 15.16 2.80
CA THR A 6 3.08 14.91 3.23
C THR A 6 3.08 13.75 4.24
N LEU A 7 3.83 12.69 3.95
CA LEU A 7 3.93 11.47 4.76
C LEU A 7 4.86 11.68 5.98
N TYR A 8 4.69 12.81 6.65
CA TYR A 8 5.40 13.24 7.84
C TYR A 8 4.47 14.12 8.68
N ARG A 9 4.46 13.91 10.00
CA ARG A 9 3.75 14.79 10.93
C ARG A 9 4.73 15.70 11.64
N TYR A 10 4.68 16.99 11.31
CA TYR A 10 5.56 18.01 11.88
C TYR A 10 5.36 18.21 13.39
N ASP A 11 4.13 18.18 13.88
CA ASP A 11 3.83 18.27 15.32
C ASP A 11 4.33 17.07 16.12
N LYS A 12 4.58 15.94 15.45
CA LYS A 12 5.11 14.72 16.05
C LYS A 12 6.59 14.50 15.74
N SER A 13 7.18 15.34 14.90
CA SER A 13 8.53 15.19 14.35
C SER A 13 8.83 13.78 13.83
N ALA A 14 7.86 13.13 13.19
CA ALA A 14 7.95 11.72 12.82
C ALA A 14 7.36 11.43 11.42
N PRO A 15 7.97 10.51 10.65
CA PRO A 15 7.41 10.06 9.38
C PRO A 15 6.26 9.07 9.58
N TRP A 16 5.46 8.92 8.53
CA TRP A 16 4.53 7.79 8.40
C TRP A 16 5.32 6.49 8.19
N LYS A 17 4.67 5.35 8.42
CA LYS A 17 5.26 4.04 8.12
C LYS A 17 4.21 2.99 7.82
N PHE A 18 4.63 1.88 7.24
CA PHE A 18 3.87 0.65 7.32
C PHE A 18 3.99 0.08 8.73
N THR A 19 2.85 -0.32 9.29
CA THR A 19 2.74 -0.89 10.64
C THR A 19 2.42 -2.39 10.61
N ASP A 20 2.27 -2.96 9.42
CA ASP A 20 2.00 -4.38 9.18
C ASP A 20 2.32 -4.76 7.73
N GLY A 21 2.55 -6.05 7.48
CA GLY A 21 2.89 -6.66 6.18
C GLY A 21 4.35 -6.44 5.77
N ILE A 22 4.78 -5.18 5.66
CA ILE A 22 6.16 -4.82 5.33
C ILE A 22 6.76 -3.86 6.34
N ASP A 23 8.09 -3.90 6.43
CA ASP A 23 8.86 -2.94 7.20
C ASP A 23 9.31 -1.81 6.28
N TYR A 24 8.62 -0.67 6.37
CA TYR A 24 8.96 0.51 5.60
C TYR A 24 8.56 1.78 6.34
N THR A 25 9.53 2.66 6.57
CA THR A 25 9.31 4.00 7.15
C THR A 25 9.64 5.05 6.10
N PHE A 26 8.72 5.98 5.85
CA PHE A 26 8.93 7.02 4.85
C PHE A 26 10.05 7.98 5.29
N SER A 27 10.75 8.58 4.33
CA SER A 27 11.86 9.48 4.64
C SER A 27 11.38 10.68 5.47
N SER A 28 12.12 11.01 6.52
CA SER A 28 12.02 12.29 7.24
C SER A 28 12.97 13.36 6.70
N GLY A 29 13.81 13.03 5.71
CA GLY A 29 14.84 13.92 5.18
C GLY A 29 15.18 13.61 3.72
N PRO A 30 14.60 14.35 2.75
CA PRO A 30 13.42 15.21 2.84
C PRO A 30 12.10 14.41 2.98
N PRO A 31 11.03 14.98 3.58
CA PRO A 31 9.72 14.34 3.66
C PRO A 31 9.11 14.01 2.29
N VAL A 32 8.56 12.80 2.17
CA VAL A 32 7.81 12.38 0.98
C VAL A 32 6.48 13.11 0.92
N THR A 33 6.19 13.77 -0.22
CA THR A 33 4.91 14.44 -0.45
C THR A 33 4.24 13.89 -1.70
N ILE A 34 3.02 13.40 -1.54
CA ILE A 34 2.15 12.92 -2.62
C ILE A 34 1.30 14.11 -3.10
N PRO A 35 1.35 14.49 -4.39
CA PRO A 35 0.47 15.51 -4.94
C PRO A 35 -1.02 15.14 -4.81
N ALA A 36 -1.90 16.13 -4.92
CA ALA A 36 -3.34 15.86 -5.02
C ALA A 36 -3.62 14.91 -6.18
N TYR A 37 -4.32 13.80 -5.92
CA TYR A 37 -4.58 12.73 -6.90
C TYR A 37 -3.31 12.04 -7.45
N GLY A 38 -2.15 12.29 -6.83
CA GLY A 38 -0.88 11.69 -7.20
C GLY A 38 -0.65 10.33 -6.55
N TYR A 39 0.42 9.67 -6.98
CA TYR A 39 0.84 8.37 -6.49
C TYR A 39 2.30 8.41 -6.06
N VAL A 40 2.61 7.57 -5.07
CA VAL A 40 3.97 7.16 -4.74
C VAL A 40 4.04 5.65 -4.86
N MET A 41 5.14 5.13 -5.38
CA MET A 41 5.38 3.70 -5.49
C MET A 41 6.38 3.28 -4.42
N VAL A 42 6.13 2.17 -3.75
CA VAL A 42 7.07 1.53 -2.82
C VAL A 42 7.41 0.17 -3.41
N VAL A 43 8.66 -0.01 -3.82
CA VAL A 43 9.12 -1.14 -4.66
C VAL A 43 10.24 -1.87 -3.94
N LYS A 44 10.21 -3.21 -3.92
CA LYS A 44 11.25 -3.99 -3.25
C LYS A 44 12.57 -3.99 -4.01
N ASP A 45 12.49 -4.28 -5.32
CA ASP A 45 13.62 -4.38 -6.22
C ASP A 45 13.26 -3.66 -7.53
N ILE A 46 13.88 -2.50 -7.74
CA ILE A 46 13.63 -1.67 -8.92
C ILE A 46 14.12 -2.32 -10.22
N THR A 47 15.16 -3.15 -10.16
CA THR A 47 15.71 -3.84 -11.33
C THR A 47 14.73 -4.91 -11.80
N ALA A 48 14.28 -5.78 -10.90
CA ALA A 48 13.28 -6.79 -11.20
C ALA A 48 11.96 -6.16 -11.65
N PHE A 49 11.54 -5.08 -10.99
CA PHE A 49 10.32 -4.35 -11.34
C PHE A 49 10.39 -3.77 -12.75
N THR A 50 11.48 -3.07 -13.08
CA THR A 50 11.66 -2.44 -14.40
C THR A 50 11.79 -3.50 -15.51
N ALA A 51 12.44 -4.63 -15.24
CA ALA A 51 12.50 -5.75 -16.17
C ALA A 51 11.11 -6.35 -16.48
N LYS A 52 10.20 -6.33 -15.51
CA LYS A 52 8.85 -6.89 -15.65
C LYS A 52 7.83 -5.91 -16.24
N TYR A 53 7.86 -4.65 -15.82
CA TYR A 53 6.82 -3.66 -16.09
C TYR A 53 7.28 -2.48 -16.96
N GLY A 54 8.57 -2.42 -17.31
CA GLY A 54 9.15 -1.30 -18.06
C GLY A 54 9.50 -0.11 -17.18
N SER A 55 9.86 1.01 -17.84
CA SER A 55 10.27 2.25 -17.16
C SER A 55 9.11 2.93 -16.43
N MET A 56 9.41 3.62 -15.33
CA MET A 56 8.39 4.28 -14.52
C MET A 56 7.83 5.53 -15.23
N PRO A 57 6.54 5.84 -15.07
CA PRO A 57 5.99 7.09 -15.59
C PRO A 57 6.72 8.31 -15.02
N PRO A 58 6.98 9.34 -15.83
CA PRO A 58 7.59 10.57 -15.33
C PRO A 58 6.70 11.22 -14.27
N GLY A 59 7.32 11.76 -13.22
CA GLY A 59 6.62 12.49 -12.16
C GLY A 59 6.07 11.64 -11.02
N VAL A 60 6.19 10.30 -11.08
CA VAL A 60 5.86 9.41 -9.97
C VAL A 60 7.09 9.20 -9.09
N GLN A 61 6.98 9.46 -7.80
CA GLN A 61 8.05 9.16 -6.85
C GLN A 61 8.11 7.65 -6.63
N VAL A 62 9.31 7.08 -6.78
CA VAL A 62 9.58 5.65 -6.60
C VAL A 62 10.51 5.51 -5.43
N LEU A 63 10.00 4.90 -4.38
CA LEU A 63 10.72 4.59 -3.16
C LEU A 63 11.08 3.11 -3.18
N ILE A 64 12.31 2.79 -2.80
CA ILE A 64 12.84 1.43 -2.92
C ILE A 64 13.16 0.82 -1.56
N ASP A 65 13.50 -0.48 -1.57
CA ASP A 65 14.15 -1.19 -0.46
C ASP A 65 13.31 -1.31 0.83
N TYR A 66 12.00 -1.59 0.70
CA TYR A 66 11.27 -2.10 1.86
C TYR A 66 11.77 -3.50 2.25
N THR A 67 11.80 -3.77 3.56
CA THR A 67 12.19 -5.08 4.09
C THR A 67 10.97 -5.93 4.40
N GLY A 68 11.17 -7.25 4.51
CA GLY A 68 10.09 -8.24 4.51
C GLY A 68 9.66 -8.63 3.10
N MET A 69 8.61 -9.44 2.97
CA MET A 69 8.07 -9.86 1.69
C MET A 69 6.55 -9.95 1.79
N LEU A 70 5.87 -9.55 0.72
CA LEU A 70 4.43 -9.69 0.71
C LEU A 70 4.07 -11.17 0.57
N SER A 71 3.08 -11.64 1.34
CA SER A 71 2.60 -13.02 1.29
C SER A 71 1.83 -13.27 -0.01
N ASN A 72 2.14 -14.36 -0.73
CA ASN A 72 1.38 -14.71 -1.93
C ASN A 72 -0.04 -15.18 -1.59
N ALA A 73 -0.22 -15.84 -0.43
CA ALA A 73 -1.50 -16.39 0.02
C ALA A 73 -2.45 -15.35 0.64
N GLY A 74 -1.97 -14.12 0.86
CA GLY A 74 -2.71 -13.10 1.61
C GLY A 74 -2.06 -12.72 2.93
N GLU A 75 -2.26 -11.46 3.32
CA GLU A 75 -1.86 -10.91 4.62
C GLU A 75 -2.54 -9.55 4.88
N ARG A 76 -2.25 -8.96 6.03
CA ARG A 76 -2.65 -7.60 6.38
C ARG A 76 -1.53 -6.61 6.06
N LEU A 77 -1.82 -5.65 5.19
CA LEU A 77 -0.95 -4.50 4.90
C LEU A 77 -1.59 -3.23 5.48
N GLN A 78 -0.83 -2.46 6.26
CA GLN A 78 -1.36 -1.29 6.96
C GLN A 78 -0.38 -0.13 6.95
N ILE A 79 -0.89 1.07 6.63
CA ILE A 79 -0.15 2.34 6.74
C ILE A 79 -0.63 3.15 7.95
N GLY A 80 0.33 3.67 8.70
CA GLY A 80 0.11 4.41 9.93
C GLY A 80 0.72 5.82 9.86
N MET A 81 -0.05 6.79 10.35
CA MET A 81 0.40 8.14 10.66
C MET A 81 0.87 8.17 12.12
N PRO A 82 2.03 8.79 12.45
CA PRO A 82 2.51 8.83 13.83
C PRO A 82 1.55 9.62 14.73
N GLY A 83 1.25 9.07 15.90
CA GLY A 83 0.39 9.62 16.94
C GLY A 83 1.19 10.15 18.13
N ASP A 84 0.73 9.90 19.35
CA ASP A 84 1.44 10.28 20.58
C ASP A 84 2.47 9.22 20.99
N VAL A 85 3.32 9.59 21.94
CA VAL A 85 4.20 8.68 22.66
C VAL A 85 3.51 8.35 23.97
N ASP A 86 3.38 7.05 24.28
CA ASP A 86 2.78 6.61 25.53
C ASP A 86 3.72 6.79 26.74
N GLU A 87 3.25 6.44 27.93
CA GLU A 87 4.00 6.55 29.18
C GLU A 87 5.27 5.70 29.20
N LEU A 88 5.40 4.71 28.30
CA LEU A 88 6.57 3.84 28.16
C LEU A 88 7.58 4.39 27.14
N GLY A 89 7.34 5.56 26.55
CA GLY A 89 8.22 6.13 25.54
C GLY A 89 8.03 5.52 24.15
N VAL A 90 6.97 4.73 23.92
CA VAL A 90 6.70 4.08 22.64
C VAL A 90 5.79 4.95 21.79
N ARG A 91 6.22 5.24 20.55
CA ARG A 91 5.41 5.99 19.59
C ARG A 91 4.28 5.14 19.02
N GLN A 92 3.06 5.58 19.25
CA GLN A 92 1.86 4.99 18.70
C GLN A 92 1.60 5.48 17.27
N TYR A 93 0.93 4.66 16.47
CA TYR A 93 0.57 4.99 15.08
C TYR A 93 -0.93 4.85 14.86
N ILE A 94 -1.53 5.89 14.30
CA ILE A 94 -2.93 5.96 13.92
C ILE A 94 -3.06 5.33 12.54
N ARG A 95 -3.88 4.28 12.42
CA ARG A 95 -4.18 3.63 11.14
C ARG A 95 -4.84 4.63 10.19
N ILE A 96 -4.22 4.87 9.04
CA ILE A 96 -4.80 5.69 7.96
C ILE A 96 -5.56 4.81 6.98
N ASP A 97 -4.96 3.69 6.59
CA ASP A 97 -5.62 2.72 5.72
C ASP A 97 -5.06 1.32 5.95
N ARG A 98 -5.84 0.31 5.55
CA ARG A 98 -5.50 -1.10 5.68
C ARG A 98 -6.18 -1.90 4.57
N VAL A 99 -5.49 -2.93 4.10
CA VAL A 99 -6.07 -4.03 3.35
C VAL A 99 -5.64 -5.36 3.95
N THR A 100 -6.58 -6.29 4.14
CA THR A 100 -6.29 -7.70 4.40
C THR A 100 -6.67 -8.46 3.14
N TYR A 101 -5.67 -8.72 2.29
CA TYR A 101 -5.88 -9.36 1.00
C TYR A 101 -5.74 -10.87 1.08
N SER A 102 -6.26 -11.55 0.06
CA SER A 102 -6.17 -13.01 -0.13
C SER A 102 -5.89 -13.31 -1.59
N ASP A 103 -5.50 -14.55 -1.87
CA ASP A 103 -5.27 -15.09 -3.22
C ASP A 103 -6.56 -15.61 -3.90
N GLY A 104 -7.69 -15.66 -3.18
CA GLY A 104 -8.95 -16.20 -3.68
C GLY A 104 -9.16 -17.68 -3.35
N LEU A 105 -8.26 -18.30 -2.57
CA LEU A 105 -8.26 -19.73 -2.24
C LEU A 105 -8.43 -20.01 -0.73
N HIS A 106 -8.82 -19.01 0.05
CA HIS A 106 -8.98 -19.11 1.51
C HIS A 106 -10.42 -18.85 2.01
N PRO A 107 -11.42 -19.64 1.57
CA PRO A 107 -12.81 -19.48 2.01
C PRO A 107 -12.97 -19.64 3.53
N GLU A 108 -12.12 -20.42 4.19
CA GLU A 108 -12.12 -20.66 5.64
C GLU A 108 -11.86 -19.38 6.46
N ASN A 109 -11.18 -18.40 5.86
CA ASN A 109 -10.84 -17.13 6.49
C ASN A 109 -11.84 -16.00 6.14
N CYS A 110 -12.85 -16.30 5.32
CA CYS A 110 -13.76 -15.32 4.75
C CYS A 110 -15.19 -15.44 5.32
N PRO A 111 -15.86 -14.32 5.64
CA PRO A 111 -17.27 -14.34 5.98
C PRO A 111 -18.11 -14.97 4.86
N GLY A 112 -18.97 -15.93 5.21
CA GLY A 112 -19.80 -16.64 4.24
C GLY A 112 -19.12 -17.81 3.53
N GLY A 113 -17.88 -18.16 3.89
CA GLY A 113 -17.21 -19.35 3.37
C GLY A 113 -16.83 -19.25 1.88
N VAL A 114 -16.72 -18.03 1.35
CA VAL A 114 -16.32 -17.76 -0.03
C VAL A 114 -15.25 -16.69 0.00
N ASP A 115 -14.10 -16.97 -0.62
CA ASP A 115 -13.07 -15.97 -0.83
C ASP A 115 -13.42 -15.15 -2.08
N LEU A 116 -13.71 -13.86 -1.86
CA LEU A 116 -14.12 -12.93 -2.90
C LEU A 116 -12.94 -12.21 -3.56
N TRP A 117 -11.70 -12.50 -3.13
CA TRP A 117 -10.52 -11.92 -3.76
C TRP A 117 -10.31 -12.48 -5.17
N PRO A 118 -9.94 -11.63 -6.14
CA PRO A 118 -9.85 -12.04 -7.54
C PRO A 118 -8.56 -12.84 -7.80
N MET A 119 -8.71 -14.15 -8.06
CA MET A 119 -7.61 -15.07 -8.37
C MET A 119 -6.73 -14.65 -9.57
N ALA A 120 -7.22 -13.81 -10.48
CA ALA A 120 -6.42 -13.36 -11.62
C ALA A 120 -5.20 -12.51 -11.22
N ALA A 121 -5.19 -11.93 -10.02
CA ALA A 121 -4.03 -11.25 -9.47
C ALA A 121 -3.03 -12.20 -8.79
N ASP A 122 -3.40 -13.47 -8.56
CA ASP A 122 -2.53 -14.51 -8.03
C ASP A 122 -1.80 -15.23 -9.18
N GLY A 123 -0.64 -14.72 -9.56
CA GLY A 123 0.26 -15.38 -10.53
C GLY A 123 -0.18 -15.35 -12.00
N LEU A 124 -1.41 -14.96 -12.32
CA LEU A 124 -1.93 -14.89 -13.70
C LEU A 124 -1.62 -13.56 -14.43
N GLY A 125 -0.74 -12.74 -13.86
CA GLY A 125 -0.18 -11.54 -14.50
C GLY A 125 -1.01 -10.25 -14.34
N LYS A 126 -2.10 -10.29 -13.59
CA LYS A 126 -2.82 -9.08 -13.16
C LYS A 126 -2.29 -8.59 -11.81
N SER A 127 -2.61 -7.34 -11.46
CA SER A 127 -2.39 -6.78 -10.13
C SER A 127 -3.72 -6.47 -9.45
N LEU A 128 -3.72 -6.49 -8.11
CA LEU A 128 -4.84 -5.97 -7.33
C LEU A 128 -4.90 -4.43 -7.45
N SER A 129 -6.05 -3.91 -7.83
CA SER A 129 -6.32 -2.47 -7.96
C SER A 129 -7.65 -2.12 -7.33
N ARG A 130 -7.74 -0.96 -6.67
CA ARG A 130 -9.02 -0.47 -6.16
C ARG A 130 -9.87 0.07 -7.29
N LYS A 131 -11.16 -0.28 -7.29
CA LYS A 131 -12.18 0.26 -8.21
C LYS A 131 -12.48 1.72 -7.92
N VAL A 132 -12.64 2.06 -6.63
CA VAL A 132 -12.91 3.42 -6.16
C VAL A 132 -11.82 3.82 -5.18
N SER A 133 -11.01 4.81 -5.55
CA SER A 133 -9.84 5.25 -4.76
C SER A 133 -10.21 5.80 -3.38
N SER A 134 -11.37 6.48 -3.27
CA SER A 134 -11.91 6.98 -2.00
C SER A 134 -12.70 5.94 -1.20
N GLY A 135 -12.92 4.75 -1.77
CA GLY A 135 -13.60 3.64 -1.10
C GLY A 135 -12.73 3.01 0.00
N TYR A 136 -13.37 2.29 0.92
CA TYR A 136 -12.66 1.65 2.02
C TYR A 136 -11.67 0.60 1.52
N GLY A 137 -10.41 0.69 1.95
CA GLY A 137 -9.32 -0.19 1.49
C GLY A 137 -9.45 -1.65 1.91
N ASN A 138 -10.20 -1.92 2.98
CA ASN A 138 -10.37 -3.27 3.53
C ASN A 138 -11.69 -3.93 3.10
N ASP A 139 -12.41 -3.34 2.13
CA ASP A 139 -13.59 -3.94 1.51
C ASP A 139 -13.18 -4.65 0.21
N VAL A 140 -13.25 -5.98 0.21
CA VAL A 140 -12.91 -6.83 -0.95
C VAL A 140 -13.72 -6.46 -2.19
N ALA A 141 -14.97 -5.99 -2.05
CA ALA A 141 -15.80 -5.60 -3.19
C ALA A 141 -15.21 -4.39 -3.95
N ASN A 142 -14.40 -3.58 -3.28
CA ASN A 142 -13.70 -2.43 -3.88
C ASN A 142 -12.39 -2.84 -4.59
N TRP A 143 -12.03 -4.12 -4.63
CA TRP A 143 -10.83 -4.60 -5.33
C TRP A 143 -11.19 -5.37 -6.59
N GLN A 144 -10.29 -5.28 -7.57
CA GLN A 144 -10.34 -6.04 -8.80
C GLN A 144 -8.94 -6.45 -9.24
N ALA A 145 -8.85 -7.50 -10.05
CA ALA A 145 -7.65 -7.84 -10.77
C ALA A 145 -7.64 -7.09 -12.10
N SER A 146 -6.62 -6.28 -12.32
CA SER A 146 -6.50 -5.43 -13.52
C SER A 146 -5.12 -5.54 -14.15
N THR A 147 -5.01 -5.13 -15.41
CA THR A 147 -3.70 -5.03 -16.07
C THR A 147 -2.82 -4.07 -15.25
N PRO A 148 -1.59 -4.47 -14.88
CA PRO A 148 -0.72 -3.60 -14.08
C PRO A 148 -0.50 -2.26 -14.75
N SER A 149 -0.75 -1.18 -14.00
CA SER A 149 -0.59 0.20 -14.45
C SER A 149 0.19 1.01 -13.40
N PRO A 150 1.48 0.70 -13.18
CA PRO A 150 2.24 1.27 -12.08
C PRO A 150 2.32 2.80 -12.14
N GLY A 151 2.06 3.45 -11.01
CA GLY A 151 2.22 4.90 -10.88
C GLY A 151 1.14 5.74 -11.60
N VAL A 152 0.15 5.12 -12.23
CA VAL A 152 -0.97 5.83 -12.86
C VAL A 152 -2.29 5.52 -12.15
N ALA A 153 -3.35 6.22 -12.55
CA ALA A 153 -4.68 5.99 -12.00
C ALA A 153 -5.11 4.53 -12.13
N ASN A 154 -5.78 4.02 -11.10
CA ASN A 154 -6.30 2.65 -11.15
C ASN A 154 -7.26 2.50 -12.34
N PRO A 155 -7.16 1.39 -13.09
CA PRO A 155 -8.00 1.09 -14.23
C PRO A 155 -9.41 0.67 -13.82
#